data_AF-A0A0M3JJD1-F1
#
_entry.id   AF-A0A0M3JJD1-F1
#
_cell.length_a   1.000
_cell.length_b   1.000
_cell.length_c   1.000
_cell.angle_alpha   90.00
_cell.angle_beta   90.00
_cell.angle_gamma   90.00
#
_symmetry.space_group_name_H-M   'P 1'
#
loop_
_entity.id
_entity.type
_entity.pdbx_description
1 polymer ?
#
loop_
_entity_poly.entity_id
_entity_poly.type
_entity_poly.pdbx_seq_one_letter_code
_entity_poly.pdbx_strand_id
1 'polypeptide(L)'
;LMIRKQYRQAVKTQLRQSKVLQAQVLNSIPKEEHRDMITKLKDEQKRKVAILAGQYETTIESMVQDLTVKLESWQVNWNFVQHR
;
A
#
# COMPACT_ATOMS: atom_id res chain seq x y z
N LEU A 1 -1.41 -9.34 11.05
CA LEU A 1 -0.32 -8.61 10.37
C LEU A 1 -0.57 -7.11 10.41
N MET A 2 0.23 -6.37 11.19
CA MET A 2 0.12 -4.92 11.40
C MET A 2 0.18 -4.12 10.08
N ILE A 3 0.96 -4.60 9.12
CA ILE A 3 1.11 -4.00 7.78
C ILE A 3 -0.22 -3.96 7.02
N ARG A 4 -1.01 -5.05 7.01
CA ARG A 4 -2.34 -5.03 6.37
C ARG A 4 -3.29 -4.01 7.01
N LYS A 5 -3.16 -3.76 8.31
CA LYS A 5 -3.93 -2.71 9.00
C LYS A 5 -3.47 -1.31 8.60
N GLN A 6 -2.15 -1.10 8.51
CA GLN A 6 -1.56 0.16 8.03
C GLN A 6 -1.99 0.47 6.59
N TYR A 7 -1.97 -0.54 5.70
CA TYR A 7 -2.46 -0.40 4.32
C TYR A 7 -3.90 0.11 4.26
N ARG A 8 -4.82 -0.53 5.01
CA ARG A 8 -6.23 -0.10 5.05
C ARG A 8 -6.38 1.34 5.53
N GLN A 9 -5.58 1.76 6.51
CA GLN A 9 -5.59 3.16 6.98
C GLN A 9 -5.04 4.11 5.93
N ALA A 10 -3.95 3.76 5.25
CA ALA A 10 -3.37 4.55 4.18
C ALA A 10 -4.38 4.77 3.03
N VAL A 11 -5.06 3.70 2.58
CA VAL A 11 -6.12 3.79 1.56
C VAL A 11 -7.27 4.67 2.02
N LYS A 12 -7.71 4.55 3.27
CA LYS A 12 -8.79 5.37 3.83
C LYS A 12 -8.42 6.86 3.86
N THR A 13 -7.19 7.18 4.26
CA THR A 13 -6.68 8.55 4.25
C THR A 13 -6.58 9.10 2.83
N GLN A 14 -6.05 8.33 1.89
CA GLN A 14 -5.91 8.71 0.49
C GLN A 14 -7.27 9.03 -0.15
N LEU A 15 -8.30 8.22 0.15
CA LEU A 15 -9.66 8.45 -0.35
C LEU A 15 -10.29 9.72 0.23
N ARG A 16 -10.01 10.04 1.51
CA ARG A 16 -10.49 11.29 2.11
C ARG A 16 -9.83 12.50 1.47
N GLN A 17 -8.50 12.44 1.30
CA GLN A 17 -7.72 13.52 0.69
C GLN A 17 -8.10 13.74 -0.78
N SER A 18 -8.37 12.69 -1.54
CA SER A 18 -8.75 12.83 -2.95
C SER A 18 -10.07 13.57 -3.13
N LYS A 19 -11.06 13.32 -2.26
CA LYS A 19 -12.33 14.05 -2.27
C LYS A 19 -12.14 15.54 -2.00
N VAL A 20 -11.28 15.88 -1.03
CA VAL A 20 -10.96 17.28 -0.69
C VAL A 20 -10.25 17.95 -1.85
N LEU A 21 -9.23 17.30 -2.40
CA LEU A 21 -8.47 17.81 -3.55
C LEU A 21 -9.37 18.02 -4.76
N GLN A 22 -10.24 17.06 -5.07
CA GLN A 22 -11.19 17.17 -6.17
C GLN A 22 -12.10 18.38 -5.99
N ALA A 23 -12.67 18.59 -4.80
CA ALA A 23 -13.52 19.75 -4.55
C ALA A 23 -12.75 21.08 -4.71
N GLN A 24 -11.52 21.15 -4.20
CA GLN A 24 -10.68 22.34 -4.33
C GLN A 24 -10.35 22.67 -5.78
N VAL A 25 -9.96 21.67 -6.57
CA VAL A 25 -9.62 21.84 -7.99
C VAL A 25 -10.85 22.26 -8.81
N LEU A 26 -12.02 21.66 -8.56
CA LEU A 26 -13.25 22.03 -9.28
C LEU A 26 -13.72 23.45 -8.96
N ASN A 27 -13.42 23.97 -7.76
CA ASN A 27 -13.70 25.36 -7.42
C ASN A 27 -12.76 26.37 -8.09
N SER A 28 -11.60 25.92 -8.59
CA SER A 28 -10.60 26.80 -9.22
C SER A 28 -10.62 26.79 -10.75
N ILE A 29 -11.49 25.99 -11.38
CA ILE A 29 -11.54 25.85 -12.85
C ILE A 29 -12.97 26.08 -13.39
N PRO A 30 -13.10 26.49 -14.67
CA PRO A 30 -14.40 26.61 -15.34
C PRO A 30 -15.17 25.28 -15.40
N LYS A 31 -16.51 25.34 -15.40
CA LYS A 31 -17.39 24.15 -15.34
C LYS A 31 -17.23 23.24 -16.56
N GLU A 32 -16.89 23.82 -17.70
CA GLU A 32 -16.66 23.15 -18.97
C GLU A 32 -15.50 22.15 -18.87
N GLU A 33 -14.51 22.45 -18.03
CA GLU A 33 -13.32 21.62 -17.81
C GLU A 33 -13.50 20.55 -16.71
N HIS A 34 -14.63 20.58 -15.98
CA HIS A 34 -14.82 19.72 -14.81
C HIS A 34 -14.77 18.24 -15.17
N ARG A 35 -15.40 17.83 -16.27
CA ARG A 35 -15.48 16.42 -16.67
C ARG A 35 -14.11 15.81 -16.90
N ASP A 36 -13.26 16.52 -17.64
CA ASP A 36 -11.91 16.06 -17.99
C ASP A 36 -11.02 16.05 -16.75
N MET A 37 -11.14 17.08 -15.91
CA MET A 37 -10.40 17.15 -14.65
C MET A 37 -10.80 16.02 -13.68
N ILE A 38 -12.09 15.72 -13.53
CA ILE A 38 -12.58 14.60 -12.71
C ILE A 38 -11.98 13.28 -13.18
N THR A 39 -11.91 13.07 -14.49
CA THR A 39 -11.36 11.84 -15.08
C THR A 39 -9.86 11.73 -14.75
N LYS A 40 -9.09 12.79 -15.01
CA LYS A 40 -7.66 12.85 -14.68
C LYS A 40 -7.38 12.59 -13.20
N LEU A 41 -8.15 13.22 -12.31
CA LEU A 41 -7.99 13.05 -10.86
C LEU A 41 -8.32 11.62 -10.40
N LYS A 42 -9.34 10.98 -10.99
CA LYS A 42 -9.69 9.59 -10.67
C LYS A 42 -8.61 8.62 -11.13
N ASP A 43 -8.05 8.82 -12.32
CA ASP A 43 -7.01 7.93 -12.86
C ASP A 43 -5.72 8.08 -12.07
N GLU A 44 -5.34 9.30 -11.71
CA GLU A 44 -4.19 9.55 -10.83
C GLU A 44 -4.42 8.93 -9.43
N GLN A 45 -5.63 9.02 -8.89
CA GLN A 45 -5.97 8.36 -7.63
C GLN A 45 -5.82 6.84 -7.73
N LYS A 46 -6.34 6.20 -8.79
CA LYS A 46 -6.19 4.75 -9.01
C LYS A 46 -4.72 4.35 -9.10
N ARG A 47 -3.92 5.11 -9.85
CA ARG A 47 -2.48 4.88 -9.98
C ARG A 47 -1.78 4.94 -8.62
N LYS A 48 -2.06 5.96 -7.81
CA LYS A 48 -1.48 6.08 -6.46
C LYS A 48 -1.85 4.92 -5.54
N VAL A 49 -3.11 4.48 -5.57
CA VAL A 49 -3.57 3.33 -4.77
C VAL A 49 -2.91 2.04 -5.23
N ALA A 50 -2.73 1.82 -6.54
CA ALA A 50 -2.05 0.66 -7.07
C ALA A 50 -0.56 0.61 -6.65
N ILE A 51 0.13 1.74 -6.70
CA ILE A 51 1.52 1.86 -6.22
C ILE A 51 1.60 1.52 -4.73
N LEU A 52 0.70 2.09 -3.91
CA LEU A 52 0.63 1.77 -2.48
C LEU A 52 0.39 0.27 -2.27
N ALA A 53 -0.54 -0.34 -2.99
CA ALA A 53 -0.79 -1.78 -2.88
C ALA A 53 0.46 -2.62 -3.16
N GLY A 54 1.17 -2.32 -4.26
CA GLY A 54 2.41 -3.01 -4.63
C GLY A 54 3.51 -2.87 -3.58
N GLN A 55 3.73 -1.67 -3.05
CA GLN A 55 4.73 -1.43 -2.00
C GLN A 55 4.45 -2.25 -0.73
N TYR A 56 3.18 -2.33 -0.34
CA TYR A 56 2.77 -3.11 0.82
C TYR A 56 2.90 -4.61 0.58
N GLU A 57 2.62 -5.11 -0.63
CA GLU A 57 2.81 -6.50 -0.98
C GLU A 57 4.29 -6.89 -0.90
N THR A 58 5.17 -6.13 -1.55
CA THR A 58 6.63 -6.36 -1.50
C THR A 58 7.16 -6.34 -0.07
N THR A 59 6.66 -5.43 0.78
CA THR A 59 7.05 -5.37 2.20
C THR A 59 6.59 -6.62 2.96
N ILE A 60 5.38 -7.11 2.71
CA ILE A 60 4.86 -8.34 3.33
C ILE A 60 5.68 -9.54 2.88
N GLU A 61 5.94 -9.67 1.58
CA GLU A 61 6.74 -10.75 0.99
C GLU A 61 8.13 -10.82 1.62
N SER A 62 8.83 -9.67 1.71
CA SER A 62 10.15 -9.59 2.34
C SER A 62 10.11 -10.03 3.81
N MET A 63 9.13 -9.58 4.60
CA MET A 63 9.02 -10.01 6.00
C MET A 63 8.72 -11.50 6.14
N VAL A 64 7.89 -12.05 5.27
CA VAL A 64 7.61 -13.50 5.27
C VAL A 64 8.87 -14.28 4.93
N GLN A 65 9.62 -13.85 3.91
CA GLN A 65 10.88 -14.48 3.53
C GLN A 65 11.91 -14.45 4.66
N ASP A 66 12.10 -13.30 5.32
CA ASP A 66 13.02 -13.15 6.45
C ASP A 66 12.65 -14.09 7.61
N LEU A 67 11.35 -14.19 7.93
CA LEU A 67 10.85 -15.10 8.97
C LEU A 67 11.08 -16.56 8.60
N THR A 68 10.88 -16.95 7.35
CA THR A 68 11.13 -18.32 6.85
C THR A 68 12.60 -18.68 6.99
N VAL A 69 13.52 -17.86 6.48
CA VAL A 69 14.97 -18.11 6.56
C VAL A 69 15.45 -18.21 8.01
N LYS A 70 14.92 -17.33 8.87
CA LYS A 70 15.22 -17.38 10.30
C LYS A 70 14.77 -18.72 10.86
N LEU A 71 13.51 -19.12 10.65
CA LEU A 71 12.96 -20.39 11.16
C LEU A 71 13.76 -21.61 10.70
N GLU A 72 14.13 -21.67 9.42
CA GLU A 72 14.96 -22.74 8.87
C GLU A 72 16.33 -22.81 9.57
N SER A 73 16.95 -21.66 9.82
CA SER A 73 18.22 -21.58 10.55
C SER A 73 18.10 -22.09 11.99
N TRP A 74 17.01 -21.75 12.69
CA TRP A 74 16.74 -22.27 14.04
C TRP A 74 16.55 -23.79 14.02
N GLN A 75 15.83 -24.32 13.04
CA GLN A 75 15.60 -25.77 12.90
C GLN A 75 16.90 -26.53 12.64
N VAL A 76 17.77 -26.02 11.76
CA VAL A 76 19.10 -26.62 11.50
C VAL A 76 19.95 -26.63 12.77
N ASN A 77 20.00 -25.51 13.51
CA ASN A 77 20.76 -25.43 14.76
C ASN A 77 20.23 -26.41 15.82
N TRP A 78 18.91 -26.49 15.99
CA TRP A 78 18.29 -27.46 16.90
C TRP A 78 18.65 -28.90 16.56
N ASN A 79 18.57 -29.27 15.28
CA ASN A 79 18.96 -30.61 14.83
C ASN A 79 20.43 -30.90 15.15
N PHE A 80 21.32 -29.93 14.95
CA PHE A 80 22.74 -30.07 15.27
C PHE A 80 22.98 -30.27 16.77
N VAL A 81 22.28 -29.53 17.63
CA VAL A 81 22.41 -29.65 19.09
C VAL A 81 21.84 -30.98 19.62
N GLN A 82 20.76 -31.50 19.02
CA GLN A 82 20.12 -32.75 19.45
C GLN A 82 20.90 -34.02 19.05
N HIS A 83 21.73 -33.94 18.01
CA HIS A 83 22.51 -35.08 17.50
C HIS A 83 23.99 -35.03 17.93
N ARG A 84 24.30 -34.27 18.98
CA ARG A 84 25.60 -34.19 19.65
C ARG A 84 25.53 -34.80 21.04
#